data_AF-A0A0F6YIL6-F1
#
_entry.id   AF-A0A0F6YIL6-F1
#
_cell.length_a   1.000
_cell.length_b   1.000
_cell.length_c   1.000
_cell.angle_alpha   90.00
_cell.angle_beta   90.00
_cell.angle_gamma   90.00
#
_symmetry.space_group_name_H-M   'P 1'
#
loop_
_entity.id
_entity.type
_entity.pdbx_description
1 polymer ?
#
loop_
_entity_poly.entity_id
_entity_poly.type
_entity_poly.pdbx_seq_one_letter_code
_entity_poly.pdbx_strand_id
1 'polypeptide(L)'
;MSSKPNALEAAMQRALAERSADAAWSHLEPFRASLTRDPEVASAWSVLLQASPSRPGAVEDLTAILEHFGAGDPALAAAAITALVRVDERRPLDEPAIGEGAASVAAKHAERLLATLPPEAAADADRGGALTIAYANALRRLGPARDADAAAAFERAIARHGARGEWLVDLGLCHKWAGRFRAALLAFRKAREKLGDRRPVLFHLAGAAIGAGEGEEAAAALRALGHAAEAAPERLPFVPDLAPAQLRVPTRGPGHGLAAFVPDAAASFERVWVQPLSPLHGVVRSPTFREAIADWGDVVLWDAAPTGTIPHEGRAVPVFPMLAVLKPGDERRFRFLALEQTEEQVRALGEQLPEGVVLYVHGQRVEQVCARCAAGEVLTKHEHEAPTEHRAVFGKLLIPGDRPLPEVRDALEKALRAAPGVLMAIPALYEALGLTQLAGKNHKSWGVIERGTLLSARAGG
;
A
#
# COMPACT_ATOMS: atom_id res chain seq x y z
N MET A 1 23.65 49.91 -13.98
CA MET A 1 24.82 49.02 -13.73
C MET A 1 24.26 47.73 -13.15
N SER A 2 24.26 46.65 -13.92
CA SER A 2 23.75 45.35 -13.46
C SER A 2 24.74 44.79 -12.45
N SER A 3 24.31 44.63 -11.19
CA SER A 3 25.10 43.97 -10.14
C SER A 3 25.45 42.56 -10.62
N LYS A 4 26.71 42.14 -10.48
CA LYS A 4 27.08 40.74 -10.75
C LYS A 4 26.38 39.86 -9.70
N PRO A 5 25.74 38.74 -10.10
CA PRO A 5 25.12 37.84 -9.14
C PRO A 5 26.17 37.31 -8.14
N ASN A 6 25.81 37.25 -6.86
CA ASN A 6 26.65 36.62 -5.82
C ASN A 6 26.91 35.15 -6.21
N ALA A 7 28.03 34.57 -5.78
CA ALA A 7 28.41 33.20 -6.10
C ALA A 7 27.29 32.17 -5.81
N LEU A 8 26.51 32.38 -4.74
CA LEU A 8 25.33 31.58 -4.41
C LEU A 8 24.21 31.74 -5.45
N GLU A 9 23.86 32.98 -5.81
CA GLU A 9 22.82 33.26 -6.81
C GLU A 9 23.17 32.64 -8.16
N ALA A 10 24.45 32.73 -8.56
CA ALA A 10 24.95 32.07 -9.78
C ALA A 10 24.88 30.54 -9.68
N ALA A 11 25.15 29.95 -8.51
CA ALA A 11 25.03 28.52 -8.28
C ALA A 11 23.57 28.05 -8.29
N MET A 12 22.65 28.81 -7.68
CA MET A 12 21.22 28.53 -7.70
C MET A 12 20.64 28.59 -9.11
N GLN A 13 20.98 29.62 -9.89
CA GLN A 13 20.54 29.74 -11.29
C GLN A 13 21.03 28.55 -12.14
N ARG A 14 22.28 28.11 -11.94
CA ARG A 14 22.78 26.90 -12.60
C ARG A 14 22.02 25.67 -12.14
N ALA A 15 21.85 25.47 -10.83
CA ALA A 15 21.12 24.33 -10.28
C ALA A 15 19.68 24.24 -10.82
N LEU A 16 18.97 25.36 -10.96
CA LEU A 16 17.63 25.43 -11.54
C LEU A 16 17.60 25.13 -13.05
N ALA A 17 18.69 25.40 -13.76
CA ALA A 17 18.81 25.11 -15.19
C ALA A 17 19.18 23.63 -15.47
N GLU A 18 19.66 22.91 -14.46
CA GLU A 18 20.04 21.50 -14.61
C GLU A 18 18.82 20.60 -14.78
N ARG A 19 18.97 19.59 -15.63
CA ARG A 19 17.93 18.57 -15.87
C ARG A 19 18.03 17.37 -14.94
N SER A 20 19.15 17.24 -14.22
CA SER A 20 19.44 16.15 -13.28
C SER A 20 19.61 16.71 -11.88
N ALA A 21 19.04 16.02 -10.90
CA ALA A 21 19.23 16.35 -9.49
C ALA A 21 20.71 16.30 -9.08
N ASP A 22 21.48 15.33 -9.59
CA ASP A 22 22.90 15.20 -9.26
C ASP A 22 23.71 16.40 -9.77
N ALA A 23 23.38 16.89 -10.97
CA ALA A 23 24.00 18.07 -11.53
C ALA A 23 23.61 19.32 -10.72
N ALA A 24 22.33 19.45 -10.34
CA ALA A 24 21.88 20.53 -9.47
C ALA A 24 22.61 20.53 -8.11
N TRP A 25 22.79 19.35 -7.51
CA TRP A 25 23.55 19.19 -6.27
C TRP A 25 25.00 19.58 -6.41
N SER A 26 25.65 19.31 -7.54
CA SER A 26 27.05 19.68 -7.74
C SER A 26 27.32 21.19 -7.59
N HIS A 27 26.31 22.03 -7.86
CA HIS A 27 26.40 23.48 -7.70
C HIS A 27 26.11 23.95 -6.26
N LEU A 28 25.24 23.25 -5.52
CA LEU A 28 24.89 23.63 -4.14
C LEU A 28 25.77 22.95 -3.08
N GLU A 29 26.33 21.77 -3.32
CA GLU A 29 27.16 21.02 -2.37
C GLU A 29 28.28 21.84 -1.72
N PRO A 30 29.01 22.70 -2.45
CA PRO A 30 30.07 23.51 -1.86
C PRO A 30 29.59 24.45 -0.74
N PHE A 31 28.28 24.75 -0.70
CA PHE A 31 27.66 25.62 0.29
C PHE A 31 27.09 24.86 1.50
N ARG A 32 27.21 23.52 1.59
CA ARG A 32 26.65 22.73 2.71
C ARG A 32 27.10 23.21 4.09
N ALA A 33 28.35 23.66 4.23
CA ALA A 33 28.88 24.19 5.49
C ALA A 33 28.23 25.53 5.92
N SER A 34 27.42 26.15 5.05
CA SER A 34 26.72 27.40 5.32
C SER A 34 25.23 27.20 5.65
N LEU A 35 24.73 25.96 5.72
CA LEU A 35 23.31 25.66 5.95
C LEU A 35 22.72 26.23 7.25
N THR A 36 23.55 26.55 8.23
CA THR A 36 23.14 27.13 9.52
C THR A 36 23.58 28.58 9.67
N ARG A 37 24.19 29.17 8.64
CA ARG A 37 24.75 30.53 8.65
C ARG A 37 24.13 31.45 7.62
N ASP A 38 23.63 30.89 6.52
CA ASP A 38 23.06 31.64 5.41
C ASP A 38 21.62 31.13 5.10
N PRO A 39 20.58 31.96 5.34
CA PRO A 39 19.20 31.56 5.10
C PRO A 39 18.87 31.36 3.62
N GLU A 40 19.58 32.01 2.69
CA GLU A 40 19.37 31.80 1.26
C GLU A 40 19.86 30.42 0.84
N VAL A 41 21.02 29.98 1.38
CA VAL A 41 21.53 28.63 1.19
C VAL A 41 20.55 27.61 1.78
N ALA A 42 20.09 27.82 3.01
CA ALA A 42 19.14 26.93 3.68
C ALA A 42 17.82 26.79 2.90
N SER A 43 17.31 27.89 2.34
CA SER A 43 16.11 27.92 1.51
C SER A 43 16.32 27.13 0.21
N ALA A 44 17.38 27.43 -0.54
CA ALA A 44 17.71 26.72 -1.77
C ALA A 44 17.90 25.21 -1.55
N TRP A 45 18.58 24.85 -0.45
CA TRP A 45 18.82 23.47 -0.05
C TRP A 45 17.51 22.74 0.28
N SER A 46 16.62 23.38 1.04
CA SER A 46 15.30 22.82 1.39
C SER A 46 14.45 22.59 0.14
N VAL A 47 14.43 23.53 -0.80
CA VAL A 47 13.70 23.40 -2.07
C VAL A 47 14.27 22.26 -2.91
N LEU A 48 15.60 22.15 -3.04
CA LEU A 48 16.21 21.06 -3.81
C LEU A 48 15.93 19.69 -3.17
N LEU A 49 15.94 19.59 -1.83
CA LEU A 49 15.56 18.37 -1.12
C LEU A 49 14.10 17.96 -1.33
N GLN A 50 13.18 18.89 -1.57
CA GLN A 50 11.80 18.54 -1.95
C GLN A 50 11.77 17.82 -3.31
N ALA A 51 12.64 18.20 -4.25
CA ALA A 51 12.73 17.59 -5.58
C ALA A 51 13.56 16.29 -5.58
N SER A 52 14.52 16.15 -4.67
CA SER A 52 15.38 14.97 -4.53
C SER A 52 15.44 14.44 -3.08
N PRO A 53 14.32 13.90 -2.55
CA PRO A 53 14.21 13.48 -1.16
C PRO A 53 15.02 12.23 -0.79
N SER A 54 15.69 11.60 -1.77
CA SER A 54 16.51 10.41 -1.57
C SER A 54 17.93 10.69 -1.08
N ARG A 55 18.32 11.97 -0.98
CA ARG A 55 19.68 12.37 -0.66
C ARG A 55 20.11 11.90 0.75
N PRO A 56 21.30 11.28 0.90
CA PRO A 56 21.86 10.96 2.21
C PRO A 56 22.09 12.21 3.05
N GLY A 57 21.78 12.14 4.35
CA GLY A 57 21.95 13.29 5.26
C GLY A 57 20.80 14.30 5.24
N ALA A 58 19.74 14.07 4.45
CA ALA A 58 18.65 15.04 4.28
C ALA A 58 17.93 15.37 5.60
N VAL A 59 17.69 14.37 6.46
CA VAL A 59 16.99 14.59 7.74
C VAL A 59 17.87 15.43 8.68
N GLU A 60 19.16 15.12 8.74
CA GLU A 60 20.13 15.82 9.56
C GLU A 60 20.28 17.28 9.11
N ASP A 61 20.46 17.52 7.81
CA ASP A 61 20.61 18.85 7.23
C ASP A 61 19.34 19.70 7.48
N LEU A 62 18.14 19.14 7.24
CA LEU A 62 16.87 19.84 7.45
C LEU A 62 16.58 20.12 8.93
N THR A 63 16.96 19.21 9.82
CA THR A 63 16.85 19.42 11.27
C THR A 63 17.75 20.57 11.71
N ALA A 64 19.00 20.61 11.26
CA ALA A 64 19.92 21.68 11.57
C ALA A 64 19.42 23.06 11.08
N ILE A 65 18.83 23.12 9.88
CA ILE A 65 18.18 24.33 9.35
C ILE A 65 17.02 24.76 10.27
N LEU A 66 16.15 23.84 10.65
CA LEU A 66 15.00 24.15 11.51
C LEU A 66 15.40 24.64 12.90
N GLU A 67 16.46 24.07 13.47
CA GLU A 67 17.00 24.49 14.78
C GLU A 67 17.59 25.91 14.74
N HIS A 68 18.25 26.29 13.64
CA HIS A 68 18.91 27.59 13.54
C HIS A 68 17.99 28.71 13.06
N PHE A 69 17.17 28.44 12.04
CA PHE A 69 16.37 29.49 11.39
C PHE A 69 14.87 29.40 11.67
N GLY A 70 14.37 28.26 12.12
CA GLY A 70 12.93 27.99 12.14
C GLY A 70 12.09 29.00 12.93
N ALA A 71 12.60 29.48 14.06
CA ALA A 71 11.90 30.46 14.90
C ALA A 71 11.88 31.88 14.31
N GLY A 72 12.90 32.23 13.52
CA GLY A 72 13.04 33.57 12.93
C GLY A 72 12.44 33.68 11.53
N ASP A 73 12.33 32.57 10.80
CA ASP A 73 11.82 32.52 9.43
C ASP A 73 10.80 31.38 9.25
N PRO A 74 9.51 31.67 9.47
CA PRO A 74 8.44 30.67 9.32
C PRO A 74 8.27 30.14 7.89
N ALA A 75 8.64 30.93 6.87
CA ALA A 75 8.53 30.50 5.48
C ALA A 75 9.62 29.48 5.15
N LEU A 76 10.87 29.74 5.57
CA LEU A 76 11.96 28.76 5.51
C LEU A 76 11.63 27.51 6.34
N ALA A 77 11.06 27.68 7.53
CA ALA A 77 10.62 26.56 8.35
C ALA A 77 9.59 25.68 7.62
N ALA A 78 8.57 26.28 7.01
CA ALA A 78 7.57 25.57 6.23
C ALA A 78 8.20 24.81 5.04
N ALA A 79 9.17 25.41 4.35
CA ALA A 79 9.90 24.76 3.26
C ALA A 79 10.72 23.55 3.73
N ALA A 80 11.41 23.67 4.87
CA ALA A 80 12.20 22.58 5.46
C ALA A 80 11.32 21.45 6.00
N ILE A 81 10.20 21.77 6.67
CA ILE A 81 9.20 20.78 7.12
C ILE A 81 8.58 20.05 5.91
N THR A 82 8.26 20.78 4.84
CA THR A 82 7.76 20.18 3.60
C THR A 82 8.80 19.23 2.99
N ALA A 83 10.09 19.60 3.00
CA ALA A 83 11.16 18.71 2.56
C ALA A 83 11.25 17.44 3.42
N LEU A 84 11.15 17.53 4.75
CA LEU A 84 11.11 16.36 5.64
C LEU A 84 9.90 15.46 5.34
N VAL A 85 8.74 16.05 5.04
CA VAL A 85 7.56 15.30 4.59
C VAL A 85 7.86 14.56 3.27
N ARG A 86 8.52 15.20 2.30
CA ARG A 86 8.94 14.54 1.04
C ARG A 86 9.93 13.39 1.28
N VAL A 87 10.84 13.53 2.24
CA VAL A 87 11.72 12.43 2.68
C VAL A 87 10.89 11.26 3.19
N ASP A 88 9.87 11.51 4.02
CA ASP A 88 8.98 10.46 4.54
C ASP A 88 8.06 9.86 3.47
N GLU A 89 7.62 10.63 2.47
CA GLU A 89 6.73 10.15 1.38
C GLU A 89 7.30 8.99 0.56
N ARG A 90 8.61 8.75 0.66
CA ARG A 90 9.24 7.54 0.10
C ARG A 90 8.74 6.26 0.74
N ARG A 91 8.31 6.32 2.01
CA ARG A 91 7.56 5.25 2.66
C ARG A 91 6.11 5.34 2.17
N PRO A 92 5.51 4.28 1.67
CA PRO A 92 4.08 4.27 1.40
C PRO A 92 3.24 4.61 2.63
N LEU A 93 2.08 5.24 2.45
CA LEU A 93 1.28 5.71 3.59
C LEU A 93 0.59 4.58 4.37
N ASP A 94 0.31 3.46 3.71
CA ASP A 94 -0.28 2.25 4.29
C ASP A 94 0.73 1.40 5.08
N GLU A 95 2.04 1.70 5.01
CA GLU A 95 3.04 1.12 5.90
C GLU A 95 3.06 1.85 7.25
N PRO A 96 3.10 1.16 8.40
CA PRO A 96 3.22 1.81 9.69
C PRO A 96 4.56 2.56 9.80
N ALA A 97 4.57 3.66 10.55
CA ALA A 97 5.81 4.32 10.91
C ALA A 97 6.60 3.43 11.90
N ILE A 98 7.90 3.26 11.65
CA ILE A 98 8.80 2.53 12.55
C ILE A 98 9.69 3.54 13.26
N GLY A 99 9.43 3.78 14.55
CA GLY A 99 10.22 4.70 15.38
C GLY A 99 10.09 6.17 14.99
N GLU A 100 11.09 6.97 15.37
CA GLU A 100 11.15 8.40 15.04
C GLU A 100 11.68 8.61 13.61
N GLY A 101 10.77 8.79 12.65
CA GLY A 101 11.09 9.12 11.26
C GLY A 101 11.02 10.62 10.93
N ALA A 102 11.32 10.98 9.68
CA ALA A 102 11.32 12.36 9.19
C ALA A 102 9.98 13.09 9.42
N ALA A 103 8.84 12.41 9.29
CA ALA A 103 7.52 12.97 9.61
C ALA A 103 7.35 13.33 11.09
N SER A 104 7.93 12.54 12.00
CA SER A 104 7.88 12.81 13.46
C SER A 104 8.71 14.05 13.81
N VAL A 105 9.91 14.14 13.24
CA VAL A 105 10.76 15.33 13.35
C VAL A 105 10.02 16.56 12.82
N ALA A 106 9.47 16.47 11.60
CA ALA A 106 8.69 17.53 10.98
C ALA A 106 7.53 18.01 11.87
N ALA A 107 6.72 17.09 12.39
CA ALA A 107 5.58 17.41 13.23
C ALA A 107 5.99 18.09 14.55
N LYS A 108 7.01 17.56 15.25
CA LYS A 108 7.52 18.13 16.50
C LYS A 108 8.09 19.54 16.32
N HIS A 109 8.82 19.79 15.24
CA HIS A 109 9.34 21.14 14.96
C HIS A 109 8.21 22.10 14.59
N ALA A 110 7.31 21.71 13.70
CA ALA A 110 6.21 22.55 13.27
C ALA A 110 5.28 22.93 14.43
N GLU A 111 4.97 21.98 15.32
CA GLU A 111 4.15 22.21 16.52
C GLU A 111 4.78 23.24 17.46
N ARG A 112 6.08 23.10 17.76
CA ARG A 112 6.81 24.08 18.59
C ARG A 112 6.80 25.48 17.97
N LEU A 113 7.06 25.57 16.65
CA LEU A 113 7.11 26.85 15.95
C LEU A 113 5.74 27.52 15.89
N LEU A 114 4.67 26.75 15.65
CA LEU A 114 3.29 27.27 15.65
C LEU A 114 2.88 27.78 17.05
N ALA A 115 3.35 27.14 18.13
CA ALA A 115 3.05 27.56 19.49
C ALA A 115 3.70 28.92 19.87
N THR A 116 4.81 29.28 19.23
CA THR A 116 5.54 30.53 19.49
C THR A 116 5.43 31.54 18.34
N LEU A 117 4.56 31.29 17.35
CA LEU A 117 4.49 32.11 16.15
C LEU A 117 3.91 33.50 16.46
N PRO A 118 4.58 34.59 16.08
CA PRO A 118 4.06 35.94 16.28
C PRO A 118 2.70 36.15 15.59
N PRO A 119 1.78 36.96 16.16
CA PRO A 119 0.44 37.15 15.61
C PRO A 119 0.42 37.61 14.14
N GLU A 120 1.36 38.47 13.74
CA GLU A 120 1.48 38.94 12.35
C GLU A 120 1.87 37.81 11.40
N ALA A 121 2.86 36.99 11.77
CA ALA A 121 3.27 35.84 10.99
C ALA A 121 2.18 34.76 10.95
N ALA A 122 1.44 34.60 12.06
CA ALA A 122 0.32 33.67 12.15
C ALA A 122 -0.88 34.08 11.29
N ALA A 123 -1.08 35.38 11.02
CA ALA A 123 -2.14 35.88 10.15
C ALA A 123 -1.77 35.80 8.66
N ASP A 124 -0.47 35.81 8.35
CA ASP A 124 0.05 35.71 6.99
C ASP A 124 -0.08 34.28 6.43
N ALA A 125 -0.60 34.17 5.21
CA ALA A 125 -0.89 32.90 4.56
C ALA A 125 0.38 32.18 4.05
N ASP A 126 1.42 32.91 3.67
CA ASP A 126 2.68 32.37 3.16
C ASP A 126 3.67 32.04 4.29
N ARG A 127 3.38 32.53 5.50
CA ARG A 127 4.11 32.19 6.73
C ARG A 127 3.31 31.21 7.60
N GLY A 128 2.39 31.70 8.42
CA GLY A 128 1.62 30.88 9.36
C GLY A 128 0.71 29.88 8.68
N GLY A 129 0.09 30.26 7.56
CA GLY A 129 -0.71 29.34 6.74
C GLY A 129 0.12 28.19 6.18
N ALA A 130 1.21 28.50 5.48
CA ALA A 130 2.13 27.51 4.92
C ALA A 130 2.71 26.57 5.99
N LEU A 131 3.12 27.10 7.15
CA LEU A 131 3.62 26.31 8.27
C LEU A 131 2.54 25.36 8.83
N THR A 132 1.30 25.82 8.94
CA THR A 132 0.17 25.00 9.40
C THR A 132 -0.14 23.86 8.41
N ILE A 133 -0.04 24.13 7.10
CA ILE A 133 -0.21 23.11 6.05
C ILE A 133 0.93 22.08 6.09
N ALA A 134 2.17 22.53 6.25
CA ALA A 134 3.31 21.64 6.40
C ALA A 134 3.19 20.75 7.65
N TYR A 135 2.71 21.32 8.77
CA TYR A 135 2.37 20.57 9.98
C TYR A 135 1.26 19.53 9.75
N ALA A 136 0.16 19.92 9.10
CA ALA A 136 -0.95 19.02 8.80
C ALA A 136 -0.51 17.83 7.92
N ASN A 137 0.34 18.10 6.92
CA ASN A 137 0.96 17.06 6.11
C ASN A 137 1.86 16.15 6.95
N ALA A 138 2.72 16.69 7.83
CA ALA A 138 3.53 15.88 8.73
C ALA A 138 2.69 14.99 9.64
N LEU A 139 1.60 15.50 10.21
CA LEU A 139 0.65 14.72 11.02
C LEU A 139 0.02 13.58 10.22
N ARG A 140 -0.44 13.84 9.00
CA ARG A 140 -1.00 12.81 8.10
C ARG A 140 -0.02 11.66 7.87
N ARG A 141 1.27 11.95 7.80
CA ARG A 141 2.34 10.95 7.60
C ARG A 141 2.61 10.07 8.83
N LEU A 142 2.16 10.48 10.03
CA LEU A 142 2.27 9.70 11.26
C LEU A 142 1.23 8.57 11.37
N GLY A 143 0.29 8.50 10.43
CA GLY A 143 -0.68 7.41 10.31
C GLY A 143 -2.00 7.67 11.04
N PRO A 144 -2.89 6.65 11.11
CA PRO A 144 -4.31 6.84 11.41
C PRO A 144 -4.60 7.51 12.76
N ALA A 145 -3.73 7.32 13.76
CA ALA A 145 -3.88 7.94 15.07
C ALA A 145 -3.82 9.47 15.04
N ARG A 146 -3.25 10.07 13.98
CA ARG A 146 -3.11 11.53 13.82
C ARG A 146 -3.99 12.11 12.70
N ASP A 147 -4.83 11.30 12.06
CA ASP A 147 -5.67 11.75 10.93
C ASP A 147 -6.67 12.85 11.31
N ALA A 148 -7.20 12.81 12.53
CA ALA A 148 -8.12 13.84 13.03
C ALA A 148 -7.39 15.18 13.23
N ASP A 149 -6.22 15.14 13.87
CA ASP A 149 -5.39 16.34 14.07
C ASP A 149 -4.94 16.95 12.74
N ALA A 150 -4.54 16.09 11.79
CA ALA A 150 -4.13 16.50 10.45
C ALA A 150 -5.28 17.22 9.72
N ALA A 151 -6.47 16.61 9.68
CA ALA A 151 -7.64 17.22 9.07
C ALA A 151 -8.01 18.56 9.73
N ALA A 152 -8.01 18.62 11.05
CA ALA A 152 -8.30 19.85 11.79
C ALA A 152 -7.27 20.95 11.50
N ALA A 153 -5.99 20.61 11.32
CA ALA A 153 -4.96 21.58 10.96
C ALA A 153 -5.16 22.13 9.54
N PHE A 154 -5.45 21.28 8.55
CA PHE A 154 -5.80 21.72 7.20
C PHE A 154 -7.03 22.63 7.19
N GLU A 155 -8.10 22.22 7.87
CA GLU A 155 -9.34 22.99 7.95
C GLU A 155 -9.14 24.35 8.60
N ARG A 156 -8.37 24.42 9.70
CA ARG A 156 -8.01 25.71 10.33
C ARG A 156 -7.22 26.62 9.39
N ALA A 157 -6.23 26.09 8.67
CA ALA A 157 -5.45 26.86 7.72
C ALA A 157 -6.34 27.41 6.59
N ILE A 158 -7.19 26.57 6.00
CA ILE A 158 -8.10 26.94 4.92
C ILE A 158 -9.15 27.96 5.38
N ALA A 159 -9.71 27.79 6.58
CA ALA A 159 -10.70 28.70 7.14
C ALA A 159 -10.11 30.09 7.42
N ARG A 160 -8.86 30.14 7.91
CA ARG A 160 -8.19 31.38 8.28
C ARG A 160 -7.62 32.15 7.08
N HIS A 161 -6.99 31.45 6.14
CA HIS A 161 -6.20 32.07 5.08
C HIS A 161 -6.83 31.93 3.68
N GLY A 162 -8.02 31.31 3.61
CA GLY A 162 -8.72 31.03 2.37
C GLY A 162 -8.26 29.72 1.71
N ALA A 163 -9.14 29.18 0.88
CA ALA A 163 -8.90 27.92 0.18
C ALA A 163 -7.95 28.13 -1.02
N ARG A 164 -6.76 27.53 -0.95
CA ARG A 164 -5.84 27.38 -2.09
C ARG A 164 -6.03 26.00 -2.71
N GLY A 165 -5.82 25.89 -4.02
CA GLY A 165 -6.08 24.65 -4.76
C GLY A 165 -5.25 23.49 -4.24
N GLU A 166 -3.96 23.71 -4.02
CA GLU A 166 -3.00 22.73 -3.53
C GLU A 166 -3.35 22.26 -2.10
N TRP A 167 -3.77 23.18 -1.23
CA TRP A 167 -4.15 22.85 0.14
C TRP A 167 -5.42 21.99 0.20
N LEU A 168 -6.35 22.22 -0.74
CA LEU A 168 -7.55 21.38 -0.89
C LEU A 168 -7.20 19.99 -1.40
N VAL A 169 -6.18 19.85 -2.27
CA VAL A 169 -5.67 18.53 -2.67
C VAL A 169 -5.11 17.79 -1.45
N ASP A 170 -4.29 18.45 -0.62
CA ASP A 170 -3.70 17.83 0.57
C ASP A 170 -4.75 17.42 1.60
N LEU A 171 -5.77 18.26 1.85
CA LEU A 171 -6.92 17.91 2.68
C LEU A 171 -7.69 16.72 2.11
N GLY A 172 -7.93 16.70 0.80
CA GLY A 172 -8.58 15.59 0.12
C GLY A 172 -7.80 14.28 0.27
N LEU A 173 -6.47 14.34 0.16
CA LEU A 173 -5.60 13.18 0.39
C LEU A 173 -5.67 12.70 1.84
N CYS A 174 -5.67 13.60 2.82
CA CYS A 174 -5.88 13.26 4.23
C CYS A 174 -7.18 12.49 4.44
N HIS A 175 -8.29 12.97 3.90
CA HIS A 175 -9.57 12.28 4.02
C HIS A 175 -9.61 10.95 3.26
N LYS A 176 -9.04 10.89 2.05
CA LYS A 176 -9.05 9.68 1.21
C LYS A 176 -8.37 8.51 1.91
N TRP A 177 -7.17 8.76 2.46
CA TRP A 177 -6.39 7.74 3.15
C TRP A 177 -7.00 7.32 4.48
N ALA A 178 -7.76 8.21 5.11
CA ALA A 178 -8.53 7.89 6.31
C ALA A 178 -9.90 7.23 6.00
N GLY A 179 -10.17 6.85 4.74
CA GLY A 179 -11.44 6.24 4.31
C GLY A 179 -12.65 7.18 4.30
N ARG A 180 -12.46 8.49 4.52
CA ARG A 180 -13.54 9.50 4.54
C ARG A 180 -13.84 10.01 3.12
N PHE A 181 -14.23 9.11 2.22
CA PHE A 181 -14.30 9.39 0.78
C PHE A 181 -15.24 10.54 0.39
N ARG A 182 -16.38 10.71 1.08
CA ARG A 182 -17.28 11.86 0.82
C ARG A 182 -16.61 13.20 1.14
N ALA A 183 -15.89 13.30 2.26
CA ALA A 183 -15.15 14.50 2.62
C ALA A 183 -13.98 14.74 1.64
N ALA A 184 -13.28 13.68 1.24
CA ALA A 184 -12.25 13.74 0.22
C ALA A 184 -12.79 14.28 -1.11
N LEU A 185 -13.93 13.76 -1.56
CA LEU A 185 -14.59 14.18 -2.79
C LEU A 185 -14.94 15.67 -2.79
N LEU A 186 -15.50 16.18 -1.67
CA LEU A 186 -15.80 17.60 -1.52
C LEU A 186 -14.54 18.48 -1.61
N ALA A 187 -13.43 18.03 -1.01
CA ALA A 187 -12.16 18.75 -1.09
C ALA A 187 -11.61 18.75 -2.53
N PHE A 188 -11.64 17.60 -3.22
CA PHE A 188 -11.16 17.51 -4.61
C PHE A 188 -12.04 18.25 -5.62
N ARG A 189 -13.36 18.33 -5.42
CA ARG A 189 -14.25 19.20 -6.23
C ARG A 189 -13.82 20.67 -6.13
N LYS A 190 -13.63 21.17 -4.91
CA LYS A 190 -13.13 22.54 -4.68
C LYS A 190 -11.71 22.75 -5.23
N ALA A 191 -10.86 21.72 -5.16
CA ALA A 191 -9.52 21.78 -5.73
C ALA A 191 -9.59 21.90 -7.25
N ARG A 192 -10.46 21.12 -7.90
CA ARG A 192 -10.71 21.16 -9.34
C ARG A 192 -11.23 22.54 -9.79
N GLU A 193 -12.13 23.16 -9.03
CA GLU A 193 -12.60 24.53 -9.33
C GLU A 193 -11.45 25.56 -9.41
N LYS A 194 -10.37 25.34 -8.64
CA LYS A 194 -9.22 26.26 -8.58
C LYS A 194 -8.08 25.89 -9.52
N LEU A 195 -7.81 24.60 -9.68
CA LEU A 195 -6.66 24.09 -10.42
C LEU A 195 -7.01 23.64 -11.84
N GLY A 196 -8.30 23.47 -12.14
CA GLY A 196 -8.82 22.89 -13.37
C GLY A 196 -8.62 21.38 -13.46
N ASP A 197 -8.77 20.86 -14.68
CA ASP A 197 -8.77 19.43 -15.01
C ASP A 197 -7.34 18.87 -15.14
N ARG A 198 -6.50 19.14 -14.13
CA ARG A 198 -5.15 18.57 -14.08
C ARG A 198 -5.24 17.08 -13.78
N ARG A 199 -4.44 16.28 -14.47
CA ARG A 199 -4.39 14.81 -14.34
C ARG A 199 -4.35 14.31 -12.87
N PRO A 200 -3.50 14.85 -11.96
CA PRO A 200 -3.51 14.41 -10.55
C PRO A 200 -4.83 14.70 -9.83
N VAL A 201 -5.44 15.88 -10.07
CA VAL A 201 -6.72 16.26 -9.46
C VAL A 201 -7.82 15.32 -9.92
N LEU A 202 -7.87 15.02 -11.22
CA LEU A 202 -8.88 14.12 -11.80
C LEU A 202 -8.77 12.69 -11.25
N PHE A 203 -7.56 12.13 -11.10
CA PHE A 203 -7.39 10.79 -10.50
C PHE A 203 -7.86 10.74 -9.05
N HIS A 204 -7.51 11.76 -8.26
CA HIS A 204 -7.91 11.83 -6.86
C HIS A 204 -9.42 12.03 -6.70
N LEU A 205 -10.03 12.88 -7.54
CA LEU A 205 -11.47 13.05 -7.61
C LEU A 205 -12.18 11.75 -8.00
N ALA A 206 -11.71 11.07 -9.05
CA ALA A 206 -12.28 9.79 -9.49
C ALA A 206 -12.24 8.72 -8.39
N GLY A 207 -11.09 8.57 -7.71
CA GLY A 207 -10.95 7.60 -6.62
C GLY A 207 -11.85 7.92 -5.41
N ALA A 208 -11.95 9.20 -5.04
CA ALA A 208 -12.85 9.63 -3.97
C ALA A 208 -14.33 9.46 -4.34
N ALA A 209 -14.70 9.72 -5.60
CA ALA A 209 -16.05 9.50 -6.12
C ALA A 209 -16.43 8.01 -6.07
N ILE A 210 -15.53 7.11 -6.50
CA ILE A 210 -15.73 5.66 -6.38
C ILE A 210 -15.95 5.25 -4.93
N GLY A 211 -15.07 5.69 -4.02
CA GLY A 211 -15.21 5.37 -2.59
C GLY A 211 -16.46 5.97 -1.93
N ALA A 212 -17.01 7.05 -2.49
CA ALA A 212 -18.24 7.67 -2.04
C ALA A 212 -19.51 7.07 -2.67
N GLY A 213 -19.37 6.21 -3.69
CA GLY A 213 -20.48 5.64 -4.47
C GLY A 213 -21.00 6.54 -5.60
N GLU A 214 -20.27 7.61 -5.95
CA GLU A 214 -20.67 8.61 -6.94
C GLU A 214 -20.22 8.19 -8.36
N GLY A 215 -20.87 7.16 -8.91
CA GLY A 215 -20.46 6.48 -10.14
C GLY A 215 -20.35 7.37 -11.38
N GLU A 216 -21.35 8.23 -11.61
CA GLU A 216 -21.38 9.16 -12.76
C GLU A 216 -20.23 10.16 -12.72
N GLU A 217 -19.95 10.74 -11.56
CA GLU A 217 -18.85 11.70 -11.41
C GLU A 217 -17.50 11.01 -11.56
N ALA A 218 -17.35 9.80 -11.02
CA ALA A 218 -16.15 9.01 -11.21
C ALA A 218 -15.91 8.70 -12.71
N ALA A 219 -16.94 8.26 -13.44
CA ALA A 219 -16.82 8.01 -14.87
C ALA A 219 -16.52 9.29 -15.66
N ALA A 220 -17.12 10.43 -15.31
CA ALA A 220 -16.82 11.71 -15.94
C ALA A 220 -15.34 12.10 -15.76
N ALA A 221 -14.79 11.93 -14.56
CA ALA A 221 -13.38 12.17 -14.30
C ALA A 221 -12.46 11.20 -15.04
N LEU A 222 -12.81 9.91 -15.12
CA LEU A 222 -12.06 8.92 -15.89
C LEU A 222 -12.11 9.19 -17.40
N ARG A 223 -13.25 9.67 -17.94
CA ARG A 223 -13.35 10.13 -19.34
C ARG A 223 -12.46 11.33 -19.61
N ALA A 224 -12.42 12.30 -18.70
CA ALA A 224 -11.51 13.43 -18.79
C ALA A 224 -10.02 13.02 -18.74
N LEU A 225 -9.72 11.86 -18.14
CA LEU A 225 -8.39 11.23 -18.14
C LEU A 225 -8.09 10.40 -19.40
N GLY A 226 -9.05 10.28 -20.32
CA GLY A 226 -8.92 9.54 -21.59
C GLY A 226 -9.40 8.08 -21.53
N HIS A 227 -10.09 7.65 -20.47
CA HIS A 227 -10.63 6.30 -20.38
C HIS A 227 -12.04 6.22 -20.97
N ALA A 228 -12.36 5.11 -21.64
CA ALA A 228 -13.71 4.80 -22.13
C ALA A 228 -14.61 4.33 -20.96
N ALA A 229 -14.88 5.21 -20.00
CA ALA A 229 -15.64 4.88 -18.81
C ALA A 229 -17.15 5.03 -19.02
N GLU A 230 -17.88 4.00 -18.63
CA GLU A 230 -19.35 3.92 -18.59
C GLU A 230 -19.82 4.05 -17.15
N ALA A 231 -20.95 4.74 -16.92
CA ALA A 231 -21.61 4.80 -15.62
C ALA A 231 -23.13 4.58 -15.79
N ALA A 232 -23.73 4.06 -14.73
CA ALA A 232 -25.16 4.14 -14.49
C ALA A 232 -25.37 4.75 -13.10
N PRO A 233 -26.52 5.38 -12.80
CA PRO A 233 -26.73 6.17 -11.58
C PRO A 233 -26.44 5.46 -10.26
N GLU A 234 -26.52 4.12 -10.23
CA GLU A 234 -26.30 3.29 -9.04
C GLU A 234 -25.12 2.31 -9.21
N ARG A 235 -24.36 2.42 -10.30
CA ARG A 235 -23.22 1.54 -10.59
C ARG A 235 -21.92 2.33 -10.53
N LEU A 236 -20.91 1.72 -9.93
CA LEU A 236 -19.53 2.19 -10.01
C LEU A 236 -19.07 2.20 -11.48
N PRO A 237 -18.09 3.06 -11.85
CA PRO A 237 -17.67 3.21 -13.24
C PRO A 237 -17.08 1.92 -13.79
N PHE A 238 -17.37 1.62 -15.05
CA PHE A 238 -16.82 0.47 -15.75
C PHE A 238 -15.96 0.90 -16.94
N VAL A 239 -14.80 0.27 -17.11
CA VAL A 239 -13.91 0.41 -18.26
C VAL A 239 -13.56 -0.99 -18.74
N PRO A 240 -13.95 -1.38 -19.97
CA PRO A 240 -13.70 -2.74 -20.47
C PRO A 240 -12.21 -3.01 -20.73
N ASP A 241 -11.85 -4.29 -20.81
CA ASP A 241 -10.57 -4.80 -21.31
C ASP A 241 -9.32 -4.31 -20.57
N LEU A 242 -9.46 -3.98 -19.28
CA LEU A 242 -8.32 -3.67 -18.43
C LEU A 242 -7.53 -4.92 -18.07
N ALA A 243 -6.20 -4.85 -18.23
CA ALA A 243 -5.29 -5.89 -17.78
C ALA A 243 -5.36 -6.08 -16.24
N PRO A 244 -5.13 -7.28 -15.72
CA PRO A 244 -5.08 -7.54 -14.28
C PRO A 244 -4.15 -6.57 -13.53
N ALA A 245 -4.61 -6.09 -12.37
CA ALA A 245 -3.82 -5.25 -11.49
C ALA A 245 -3.29 -6.06 -10.30
N GLN A 246 -2.10 -5.69 -9.82
CA GLN A 246 -1.55 -6.24 -8.57
C GLN A 246 -1.75 -5.24 -7.45
N LEU A 247 -2.40 -5.68 -6.37
CA LEU A 247 -2.54 -4.91 -5.14
C LEU A 247 -1.71 -5.55 -4.03
N ARG A 248 -1.34 -4.74 -3.04
CA ARG A 248 -0.96 -5.23 -1.72
C ARG A 248 -2.08 -4.96 -0.72
N VAL A 249 -2.40 -5.97 0.08
CA VAL A 249 -3.50 -5.97 1.04
C VAL A 249 -2.94 -6.20 2.44
N PRO A 250 -3.32 -5.40 3.45
CA PRO A 250 -2.92 -5.63 4.83
C PRO A 250 -3.39 -6.99 5.34
N THR A 251 -2.48 -7.73 5.97
CA THR A 251 -2.76 -9.06 6.53
C THR A 251 -2.25 -9.21 7.96
N ARG A 252 -2.87 -10.12 8.71
CA ARG A 252 -2.59 -10.42 10.12
C ARG A 252 -2.52 -11.92 10.39
N GLY A 253 -1.92 -12.24 11.53
CA GLY A 253 -1.80 -13.59 12.05
C GLY A 253 -0.66 -14.39 11.42
N PRO A 254 -0.35 -15.55 12.02
CA PRO A 254 0.66 -16.45 11.48
C PRO A 254 0.20 -16.94 10.10
N GLY A 255 1.05 -16.80 9.08
CA GLY A 255 0.85 -17.58 7.85
C GLY A 255 1.00 -19.07 8.15
N HIS A 256 0.52 -19.93 7.25
CA HIS A 256 0.93 -21.33 7.29
C HIS A 256 2.39 -21.48 6.82
N GLY A 257 3.09 -22.48 7.36
CA GLY A 257 4.48 -22.76 7.05
C GLY A 257 5.47 -22.39 8.17
N LEU A 258 6.55 -23.18 8.22
CA LEU A 258 7.63 -23.17 9.22
C LEU A 258 8.38 -21.84 9.41
N ALA A 259 8.31 -20.94 8.42
CA ALA A 259 9.27 -19.84 8.28
C ALA A 259 8.68 -18.43 8.43
N ALA A 260 7.37 -18.26 8.65
CA ALA A 260 6.76 -16.93 8.63
C ALA A 260 5.87 -16.66 9.85
N PHE A 261 6.47 -16.62 11.03
CA PHE A 261 5.86 -15.91 12.15
C PHE A 261 6.00 -14.41 11.88
N VAL A 262 4.89 -13.78 11.50
CA VAL A 262 4.78 -12.33 11.61
C VAL A 262 4.15 -12.06 12.96
N PRO A 263 4.84 -11.34 13.87
CA PRO A 263 4.25 -10.91 15.13
C PRO A 263 2.96 -10.13 14.87
N ASP A 264 1.92 -10.29 15.70
CA ASP A 264 0.65 -9.58 15.52
C ASP A 264 0.80 -8.04 15.51
N ALA A 265 1.88 -7.53 16.09
CA ALA A 265 2.24 -6.11 16.09
C ALA A 265 2.95 -5.62 14.82
N ALA A 266 3.41 -6.52 13.94
CA ALA A 266 4.08 -6.16 12.70
C ALA A 266 3.04 -6.01 11.56
N ALA A 267 3.11 -4.91 10.82
CA ALA A 267 2.33 -4.82 9.58
C ALA A 267 2.84 -5.85 8.58
N SER A 268 1.92 -6.60 8.00
CA SER A 268 2.21 -7.51 6.91
C SER A 268 1.26 -7.26 5.76
N PHE A 269 1.72 -7.63 4.57
CA PHE A 269 0.98 -7.46 3.35
C PHE A 269 1.08 -8.72 2.53
N GLU A 270 -0.03 -9.07 1.88
CA GLU A 270 -0.04 -10.04 0.80
C GLU A 270 -0.34 -9.35 -0.52
N ARG A 271 0.25 -9.88 -1.59
CA ARG A 271 -0.07 -9.40 -2.93
C ARG A 271 -1.22 -10.21 -3.48
N VAL A 272 -2.24 -9.52 -3.98
CA VAL A 272 -3.40 -10.14 -4.62
C VAL A 272 -3.60 -9.60 -6.03
N TRP A 273 -3.98 -10.48 -6.94
CA TRP A 273 -4.41 -10.11 -8.27
C TRP A 273 -5.86 -9.65 -8.22
N VAL A 274 -6.14 -8.60 -8.97
CA VAL A 274 -7.46 -8.00 -9.12
C VAL A 274 -7.79 -7.94 -10.59
N GLN A 275 -9.00 -8.35 -10.95
CA GLN A 275 -9.58 -8.04 -12.25
C GLN A 275 -10.20 -6.64 -12.16
N PRO A 276 -9.64 -5.61 -12.82
CA PRO A 276 -10.14 -4.26 -12.70
C PRO A 276 -11.52 -4.13 -13.37
N LEU A 277 -12.39 -3.36 -12.72
CA LEU A 277 -13.62 -2.84 -13.31
C LEU A 277 -13.39 -1.40 -13.82
N SER A 278 -12.44 -0.69 -13.22
CA SER A 278 -11.91 0.60 -13.66
C SER A 278 -10.43 0.70 -13.30
N PRO A 279 -9.71 1.77 -13.69
CA PRO A 279 -8.31 1.95 -13.29
C PRO A 279 -8.04 2.03 -11.78
N LEU A 280 -9.09 2.16 -10.95
CA LEU A 280 -8.98 2.42 -9.50
C LEU A 280 -9.74 1.42 -8.63
N HIS A 281 -10.59 0.55 -9.20
CA HIS A 281 -11.32 -0.45 -8.43
C HIS A 281 -11.63 -1.72 -9.25
N GLY A 282 -11.88 -2.83 -8.57
CA GLY A 282 -12.01 -4.14 -9.22
C GLY A 282 -12.25 -5.28 -8.25
N VAL A 283 -12.35 -6.50 -8.77
CA VAL A 283 -12.65 -7.72 -8.00
C VAL A 283 -11.38 -8.51 -7.71
N VAL A 284 -11.16 -8.88 -6.46
CA VAL A 284 -10.03 -9.74 -6.06
C VAL A 284 -10.17 -11.14 -6.68
N ARG A 285 -9.13 -11.59 -7.40
CA ARG A 285 -9.05 -12.87 -8.13
C ARG A 285 -7.91 -13.77 -7.68
N SER A 286 -7.30 -13.47 -6.54
CA SER A 286 -6.44 -14.42 -5.86
C SER A 286 -6.74 -14.33 -4.37
N PRO A 287 -7.06 -15.44 -3.70
CA PRO A 287 -7.31 -15.37 -2.28
C PRO A 287 -6.03 -14.99 -1.54
N THR A 288 -6.19 -14.31 -0.41
CA THR A 288 -5.12 -14.16 0.58
C THR A 288 -4.90 -15.48 1.28
N PHE A 289 -3.74 -15.67 1.88
CA PHE A 289 -3.43 -16.85 2.66
C PHE A 289 -3.77 -16.61 4.14
N ARG A 290 -3.26 -15.50 4.67
CA ARG A 290 -3.46 -15.01 6.04
C ARG A 290 -4.82 -14.36 6.19
N GLU A 291 -5.11 -13.93 7.41
CA GLU A 291 -6.30 -13.13 7.64
C GLU A 291 -6.07 -11.75 7.02
N ALA A 292 -7.02 -11.30 6.22
CA ALA A 292 -6.91 -10.08 5.46
C ALA A 292 -8.23 -9.35 5.46
N ILE A 293 -8.17 -8.03 5.36
CA ILE A 293 -9.37 -7.19 5.27
C ILE A 293 -10.10 -7.32 3.92
N ALA A 294 -9.42 -7.86 2.91
CA ALA A 294 -9.98 -8.17 1.59
C ALA A 294 -9.45 -9.52 1.10
N ASP A 295 -10.28 -10.25 0.38
CA ASP A 295 -10.02 -11.60 -0.11
C ASP A 295 -10.87 -11.89 -1.37
N TRP A 296 -10.75 -13.09 -1.93
CA TRP A 296 -11.37 -13.47 -3.22
C TRP A 296 -12.82 -13.03 -3.39
N GLY A 297 -13.13 -12.31 -4.48
CA GLY A 297 -14.49 -11.87 -4.81
C GLY A 297 -14.86 -10.51 -4.21
N ASP A 298 -14.11 -10.00 -3.25
CA ASP A 298 -14.31 -8.65 -2.73
C ASP A 298 -14.05 -7.61 -3.83
N VAL A 299 -14.89 -6.57 -3.88
CA VAL A 299 -14.68 -5.39 -4.71
C VAL A 299 -13.86 -4.38 -3.92
N VAL A 300 -12.68 -4.03 -4.41
CA VAL A 300 -11.71 -3.19 -3.69
C VAL A 300 -11.37 -1.93 -4.47
N LEU A 301 -11.04 -0.87 -3.74
CA LEU A 301 -10.52 0.42 -4.23
C LEU A 301 -9.03 0.54 -3.90
N TRP A 302 -8.22 1.09 -4.81
CA TRP A 302 -6.79 1.33 -4.59
C TRP A 302 -6.35 2.74 -5.03
N ASP A 303 -5.16 3.14 -4.57
CA ASP A 303 -4.51 4.38 -5.02
C ASP A 303 -3.83 4.18 -6.38
N ALA A 304 -3.92 5.18 -7.27
CA ALA A 304 -3.25 5.17 -8.56
C ALA A 304 -1.72 5.29 -8.47
N ALA A 305 -1.19 5.73 -7.32
CA ALA A 305 0.24 5.79 -7.04
C ALA A 305 0.74 4.40 -6.59
N PRO A 306 1.60 3.72 -7.38
CA PRO A 306 2.13 2.42 -6.99
C PRO A 306 3.13 2.54 -5.85
N THR A 307 3.21 1.51 -5.01
CA THR A 307 4.20 1.40 -3.92
C THR A 307 5.46 0.65 -4.35
N GLY A 308 5.44 0.03 -5.53
CA GLY A 308 6.55 -0.73 -6.08
C GLY A 308 6.19 -1.42 -7.38
N THR A 309 7.11 -2.25 -7.88
CA THR A 309 6.92 -3.06 -9.08
C THR A 309 7.38 -4.49 -8.84
N ILE A 310 6.80 -5.44 -9.57
CA ILE A 310 7.19 -6.85 -9.54
C ILE A 310 7.46 -7.36 -10.96
N PRO A 311 8.41 -8.27 -11.16
CA PRO A 311 8.53 -8.99 -12.41
C PRO A 311 7.40 -10.02 -12.53
N HIS A 312 6.64 -9.98 -13.63
CA HIS A 312 5.62 -10.96 -13.97
C HIS A 312 5.61 -11.15 -15.50
N GLU A 313 5.80 -12.38 -15.97
CA GLU A 313 5.85 -12.72 -17.40
C GLU A 313 6.81 -11.84 -18.22
N GLY A 314 7.98 -11.53 -17.64
CA GLY A 314 8.99 -10.68 -18.28
C GLY A 314 8.65 -9.18 -18.31
N ARG A 315 7.58 -8.74 -17.64
CA ARG A 315 7.17 -7.34 -17.53
C ARG A 315 7.24 -6.84 -16.09
N ALA A 316 7.51 -5.55 -15.92
CA ALA A 316 7.38 -4.88 -14.63
C ALA A 316 5.91 -4.49 -14.41
N VAL A 317 5.26 -5.15 -13.45
CA VAL A 317 3.87 -4.88 -13.07
C VAL A 317 3.86 -4.00 -11.82
N PRO A 318 3.18 -2.83 -11.83
CA PRO A 318 3.04 -1.98 -10.65
C PRO A 318 2.19 -2.66 -9.58
N VAL A 319 2.57 -2.43 -8.32
CA VAL A 319 1.82 -2.88 -7.14
C VAL A 319 1.18 -1.67 -6.48
N PHE A 320 -0.14 -1.70 -6.32
CA PHE A 320 -0.91 -0.60 -5.76
C PHE A 320 -1.32 -0.86 -4.31
N PRO A 321 -1.38 0.17 -3.45
CA PRO A 321 -1.86 0.04 -2.09
C PRO A 321 -3.40 0.03 -2.08
N MET A 322 -3.98 -0.92 -1.35
CA MET A 322 -5.43 -0.96 -1.16
C MET A 322 -5.90 0.18 -0.26
N LEU A 323 -7.02 0.82 -0.62
CA LEU A 323 -7.65 1.87 0.17
C LEU A 323 -8.87 1.36 0.96
N ALA A 324 -9.73 0.55 0.34
CA ALA A 324 -10.95 0.06 0.98
C ALA A 324 -11.55 -1.16 0.27
N VAL A 325 -12.36 -1.91 1.01
CA VAL A 325 -13.36 -2.83 0.43
C VAL A 325 -14.63 -2.03 0.18
N LEU A 326 -15.07 -1.96 -1.08
CA LEU A 326 -16.29 -1.29 -1.50
C LEU A 326 -17.51 -2.18 -1.33
N LYS A 327 -17.36 -3.47 -1.65
CA LYS A 327 -18.41 -4.49 -1.52
C LYS A 327 -17.76 -5.83 -1.15
N PRO A 328 -18.24 -6.51 -0.09
CA PRO A 328 -17.80 -7.88 0.16
C PRO A 328 -18.28 -8.81 -0.97
N GLY A 329 -17.46 -9.79 -1.28
CA GLY A 329 -17.83 -10.92 -2.14
C GLY A 329 -18.85 -11.80 -1.43
N ASP A 330 -19.69 -12.46 -2.22
CA ASP A 330 -20.71 -13.39 -1.71
C ASP A 330 -20.13 -14.80 -1.47
N GLU A 331 -18.87 -15.03 -1.85
CA GLU A 331 -18.21 -16.33 -1.75
C GLU A 331 -17.86 -16.72 -0.31
N ARG A 332 -18.07 -18.00 0.02
CA ARG A 332 -17.53 -18.61 1.24
C ARG A 332 -16.13 -19.14 0.95
N ARG A 333 -15.23 -18.92 1.91
CA ARG A 333 -13.79 -19.14 1.75
C ARG A 333 -13.31 -20.00 2.92
N PHE A 334 -12.96 -21.26 2.64
CA PHE A 334 -12.50 -22.19 3.67
C PHE A 334 -11.04 -22.55 3.44
N ARG A 335 -10.16 -22.30 4.42
CA ARG A 335 -8.76 -22.73 4.35
C ARG A 335 -8.67 -24.26 4.34
N PHE A 336 -7.76 -24.78 3.53
CA PHE A 336 -7.41 -26.19 3.56
C PHE A 336 -5.89 -26.40 3.68
N LEU A 337 -5.56 -27.55 4.27
CA LEU A 337 -4.24 -28.14 4.24
C LEU A 337 -4.37 -29.54 3.66
N ALA A 338 -3.61 -29.82 2.62
CA ALA A 338 -3.58 -31.12 1.96
C ALA A 338 -2.17 -31.70 1.93
N LEU A 339 -2.08 -33.01 1.81
CA LEU A 339 -0.88 -33.76 1.49
C LEU A 339 -1.17 -34.46 0.16
N GLU A 340 -0.35 -34.18 -0.86
CA GLU A 340 -0.41 -34.88 -2.16
C GLU A 340 0.79 -35.82 -2.33
N GLN A 341 0.56 -36.94 -3.00
CA GLN A 341 1.59 -37.91 -3.38
C GLN A 341 2.33 -37.52 -4.66
N THR A 342 1.63 -36.85 -5.58
CA THR A 342 2.23 -36.31 -6.80
C THR A 342 1.79 -34.88 -7.00
N GLU A 343 2.61 -34.10 -7.71
CA GLU A 343 2.30 -32.70 -8.02
C GLU A 343 0.94 -32.56 -8.71
N GLU A 344 0.22 -31.48 -8.41
CA GLU A 344 -1.05 -31.10 -9.04
C GLU A 344 -2.25 -32.01 -8.72
N GLN A 345 -2.12 -33.00 -7.83
CA GLN A 345 -3.28 -33.85 -7.47
C GLN A 345 -4.39 -33.03 -6.83
N VAL A 346 -4.06 -32.06 -5.97
CA VAL A 346 -5.06 -31.16 -5.38
C VAL A 346 -5.75 -30.31 -6.46
N ARG A 347 -5.01 -29.86 -7.48
CA ARG A 347 -5.58 -29.09 -8.60
C ARG A 347 -6.52 -29.97 -9.44
N ALA A 348 -6.09 -31.17 -9.80
CA ALA A 348 -6.89 -32.14 -10.55
C ALA A 348 -8.15 -32.58 -9.77
N LEU A 349 -8.07 -32.65 -8.44
CA LEU A 349 -9.24 -32.88 -7.58
C LEU A 349 -10.26 -31.73 -7.71
N GLY A 350 -9.77 -30.49 -7.79
CA GLY A 350 -10.60 -29.30 -7.98
C GLY A 350 -11.41 -29.31 -9.27
N GLU A 351 -10.91 -29.91 -10.34
CA GLU A 351 -11.61 -30.04 -11.64
C GLU A 351 -12.86 -30.93 -11.56
N GLN A 352 -12.98 -31.76 -10.51
CA GLN A 352 -14.14 -32.63 -10.27
C GLN A 352 -15.23 -31.95 -9.43
N LEU A 353 -14.98 -30.75 -8.92
CA LEU A 353 -15.93 -30.02 -8.08
C LEU A 353 -16.98 -29.31 -8.95
N PRO A 354 -18.14 -28.96 -8.36
CA PRO A 354 -19.20 -28.27 -9.09
C PRO A 354 -18.70 -26.94 -9.67
N GLU A 355 -19.32 -26.50 -10.77
CA GLU A 355 -18.99 -25.23 -11.41
C GLU A 355 -18.96 -24.07 -10.41
N GLY A 356 -17.92 -23.23 -10.52
CA GLY A 356 -17.68 -22.09 -9.63
C GLY A 356 -17.05 -22.44 -8.28
N VAL A 357 -16.99 -23.72 -7.90
CA VAL A 357 -16.24 -24.17 -6.72
C VAL A 357 -14.77 -24.36 -7.10
N VAL A 358 -13.87 -23.66 -6.40
CA VAL A 358 -12.44 -23.65 -6.76
C VAL A 358 -11.59 -24.07 -5.56
N LEU A 359 -10.70 -25.04 -5.77
CA LEU A 359 -9.58 -25.30 -4.87
C LEU A 359 -8.39 -24.45 -5.30
N TYR A 360 -8.24 -23.30 -4.67
CA TYR A 360 -7.10 -22.43 -4.93
C TYR A 360 -5.90 -22.89 -4.11
N VAL A 361 -4.84 -23.33 -4.78
CA VAL A 361 -3.57 -23.72 -4.17
C VAL A 361 -2.67 -22.48 -4.02
N HIS A 362 -2.25 -22.17 -2.80
CA HIS A 362 -1.24 -21.14 -2.56
C HIS A 362 0.15 -21.70 -2.89
N GLY A 363 0.88 -21.02 -3.77
CA GLY A 363 2.15 -21.49 -4.34
C GLY A 363 3.35 -21.60 -3.39
N GLN A 364 3.16 -21.68 -2.07
CA GLN A 364 4.24 -22.13 -1.18
C GLN A 364 4.31 -23.65 -1.20
N ARG A 365 4.80 -24.18 -2.32
CA ARG A 365 5.35 -25.53 -2.38
C ARG A 365 6.59 -25.50 -1.48
N VAL A 366 6.57 -26.22 -0.36
CA VAL A 366 7.79 -26.45 0.40
C VAL A 366 8.61 -27.44 -0.43
N GLU A 367 9.47 -26.92 -1.31
CA GLU A 367 10.48 -27.75 -1.97
C GLU A 367 11.48 -28.20 -0.91
N GLN A 368 11.63 -29.52 -0.74
CA GLN A 368 12.76 -30.06 0.00
C GLN A 368 14.00 -29.87 -0.87
N VAL A 369 14.78 -28.82 -0.58
CA VAL A 369 16.11 -28.64 -1.14
C VAL A 369 17.12 -29.40 -0.27
N CYS A 370 18.13 -30.01 -0.87
CA CYS A 370 19.20 -30.66 -0.12
C CYS A 370 19.94 -29.63 0.76
N ALA A 371 20.63 -30.10 1.82
CA ALA A 371 21.35 -29.24 2.75
C ALA A 371 22.36 -28.29 2.07
N ARG A 372 22.96 -28.69 0.94
CA ARG A 372 23.91 -27.87 0.17
C ARG A 372 23.24 -26.75 -0.63
N CYS A 373 22.09 -27.03 -1.23
CA CYS A 373 21.27 -26.01 -1.89
C CYS A 373 20.67 -25.02 -0.86
N ALA A 374 20.28 -25.50 0.32
CA ALA A 374 19.84 -24.64 1.43
C ALA A 374 20.95 -23.71 1.96
N ALA A 375 22.22 -24.15 1.89
CA ALA A 375 23.39 -23.37 2.28
C ALA A 375 23.89 -22.39 1.19
N GLY A 376 23.28 -22.36 0.01
CA GLY A 376 23.64 -21.42 -1.07
C GLY A 376 24.82 -21.86 -1.95
N GLU A 377 25.24 -23.12 -1.89
CA GLU A 377 26.35 -23.66 -2.70
C GLU A 377 25.90 -24.04 -4.12
N VAL A 378 25.42 -23.05 -4.89
CA VAL A 378 24.78 -23.27 -6.21
C VAL A 378 25.78 -23.57 -7.35
N LEU A 379 27.08 -23.41 -7.11
CA LEU A 379 28.13 -23.48 -8.15
C LEU A 379 28.86 -24.83 -8.20
N THR A 380 28.62 -25.74 -7.26
CA THR A 380 29.27 -27.05 -7.20
C THR A 380 28.28 -28.13 -7.64
N LYS A 381 28.53 -28.79 -8.78
CA LYS A 381 27.70 -29.92 -9.23
C LYS A 381 27.70 -31.01 -8.16
N HIS A 382 26.51 -31.36 -7.69
CA HIS A 382 26.28 -32.48 -6.79
C HIS A 382 25.03 -33.26 -7.23
N GLU A 383 24.95 -34.53 -6.88
CA GLU A 383 23.78 -35.37 -7.19
C GLU A 383 22.65 -35.07 -6.19
N HIS A 384 21.43 -34.91 -6.72
CA HIS A 384 20.23 -34.78 -5.92
C HIS A 384 19.59 -36.16 -5.73
N GLU A 385 19.16 -36.48 -4.51
CA GLU A 385 18.19 -37.56 -4.32
C GLU A 385 16.88 -37.21 -5.04
N ALA A 386 16.12 -38.21 -5.47
CA ALA A 386 14.82 -37.99 -6.11
C ALA A 386 13.91 -37.17 -5.18
N PRO A 387 13.12 -36.21 -5.70
CA PRO A 387 12.22 -35.40 -4.88
C PRO A 387 11.32 -36.30 -4.02
N THR A 388 11.24 -36.03 -2.72
CA THR A 388 10.36 -36.78 -1.81
C THR A 388 8.89 -36.66 -2.26
N GLU A 389 8.22 -37.81 -2.35
CA GLU A 389 6.87 -38.04 -2.90
C GLU A 389 5.72 -37.47 -2.05
N HIS A 390 5.97 -36.67 -1.00
CA HIS A 390 4.91 -36.16 -0.13
C HIS A 390 5.03 -34.66 0.04
N ARG A 391 4.08 -33.92 -0.53
CA ARG A 391 4.08 -32.45 -0.55
C ARG A 391 2.88 -31.94 0.19
N ALA A 392 3.10 -31.15 1.24
CA ALA A 392 1.99 -30.42 1.85
C ALA A 392 1.64 -29.21 0.98
N VAL A 393 0.34 -29.02 0.82
CA VAL A 393 -0.26 -27.99 -0.01
C VAL A 393 -1.21 -27.19 0.86
N PHE A 394 -1.03 -25.88 0.88
CA PHE A 394 -1.97 -24.97 1.52
C PHE A 394 -2.84 -24.29 0.48
N GLY A 395 -4.08 -24.00 0.83
CA GLY A 395 -5.02 -23.38 -0.10
C GLY A 395 -6.29 -22.87 0.53
N LYS A 396 -7.19 -22.40 -0.33
CA LYS A 396 -8.58 -22.08 0.03
C LYS A 396 -9.55 -22.78 -0.92
N LEU A 397 -10.58 -23.38 -0.34
CA LEU A 397 -11.79 -23.80 -1.02
C LEU A 397 -12.71 -22.58 -1.12
N LEU A 398 -12.96 -22.15 -2.35
CA LEU A 398 -13.82 -21.03 -2.69
C LEU A 398 -15.16 -21.58 -3.18
N ILE A 399 -16.26 -21.12 -2.57
CA ILE A 399 -17.61 -21.60 -2.86
C ILE A 399 -18.52 -20.39 -3.14
N PRO A 400 -19.20 -20.32 -4.30
CA PRO A 400 -20.22 -19.30 -4.56
C PRO A 400 -21.25 -19.23 -3.43
N GLY A 401 -21.71 -18.03 -3.07
CA GLY A 401 -22.60 -17.82 -1.92
C GLY A 401 -23.94 -18.55 -2.03
N ASP A 402 -24.44 -18.69 -3.26
CA ASP A 402 -25.71 -19.33 -3.62
C ASP A 402 -25.63 -20.87 -3.62
N ARG A 403 -24.45 -21.47 -3.61
CA ARG A 403 -24.28 -22.93 -3.66
C ARG A 403 -24.65 -23.59 -2.32
N PRO A 404 -25.40 -24.70 -2.25
CA PRO A 404 -25.61 -25.40 -0.98
C PRO A 404 -24.32 -26.09 -0.47
N LEU A 405 -23.91 -25.81 0.78
CA LEU A 405 -22.72 -26.45 1.38
C LEU A 405 -22.80 -27.99 1.42
N PRO A 406 -23.96 -28.63 1.70
CA PRO A 406 -24.06 -30.10 1.68
C PRO A 406 -23.68 -30.71 0.32
N GLU A 407 -24.09 -30.07 -0.78
CA GLU A 407 -23.75 -30.52 -2.14
C GLU A 407 -22.25 -30.42 -2.41
N VAL A 408 -21.62 -29.31 -2.00
CA VAL A 408 -20.18 -29.14 -2.16
C VAL A 408 -19.41 -30.15 -1.32
N ARG A 409 -19.84 -30.40 -0.08
CA ARG A 409 -19.25 -31.46 0.76
C ARG A 409 -19.33 -32.81 0.07
N ASP A 410 -20.49 -33.19 -0.45
CA ASP A 410 -20.68 -34.51 -1.07
C ASP A 410 -19.84 -34.68 -2.33
N ALA A 411 -19.72 -33.64 -3.14
CA ALA A 411 -18.83 -33.62 -4.29
C ALA A 411 -17.35 -33.72 -3.87
N LEU A 412 -16.93 -32.96 -2.86
CA LEU A 412 -15.57 -32.99 -2.33
C LEU A 412 -15.20 -34.36 -1.76
N GLU A 413 -16.07 -34.95 -0.93
CA GLU A 413 -15.88 -36.30 -0.36
C GLU A 413 -15.83 -37.37 -1.45
N LYS A 414 -16.66 -37.25 -2.49
CA LYS A 414 -16.60 -38.13 -3.66
C LYS A 414 -15.27 -38.00 -4.40
N ALA A 415 -14.81 -36.77 -4.64
CA ALA A 415 -13.54 -36.51 -5.31
C ALA A 415 -12.33 -37.00 -4.50
N LEU A 416 -12.33 -36.80 -3.17
CA LEU A 416 -11.29 -37.31 -2.26
C LEU A 416 -11.25 -38.85 -2.26
N ARG A 417 -12.40 -39.53 -2.25
CA ARG A 417 -12.43 -41.00 -2.37
C ARG A 417 -11.89 -41.51 -3.71
N ALA A 418 -12.05 -40.74 -4.78
CA ALA A 418 -11.50 -41.05 -6.10
C ALA A 418 -10.01 -40.69 -6.23
N ALA A 419 -9.44 -39.95 -5.27
CA ALA A 419 -8.05 -39.51 -5.25
C ALA A 419 -7.33 -40.01 -3.97
N PRO A 420 -7.04 -41.32 -3.85
CA PRO A 420 -6.48 -41.92 -2.63
C PRO A 420 -5.08 -41.38 -2.25
N GLY A 421 -4.38 -40.71 -3.17
CA GLY A 421 -3.11 -40.04 -2.93
C GLY A 421 -3.23 -38.65 -2.29
N VAL A 422 -4.44 -38.15 -2.05
CA VAL A 422 -4.68 -36.84 -1.43
C VAL A 422 -5.31 -36.99 -0.06
N LEU A 423 -4.61 -36.54 0.97
CA LEU A 423 -5.19 -36.33 2.30
C LEU A 423 -5.48 -34.83 2.46
N MET A 424 -6.72 -34.45 2.77
CA MET A 424 -7.10 -33.04 2.89
C MET A 424 -7.86 -32.76 4.19
N ALA A 425 -7.56 -31.63 4.82
CA ALA A 425 -8.22 -31.14 6.03
C ALA A 425 -8.84 -29.75 5.77
N ILE A 426 -10.15 -29.62 5.99
CA ILE A 426 -10.91 -28.36 5.87
C ILE A 426 -11.85 -28.18 7.09
N PRO A 427 -11.33 -27.94 8.31
CA PRO A 427 -12.16 -27.97 9.51
C PRO A 427 -13.36 -27.00 9.47
N ALA A 428 -13.11 -25.77 9.03
CA ALA A 428 -14.12 -24.70 9.00
C ALA A 428 -15.32 -25.00 8.09
N LEU A 429 -15.15 -25.81 7.03
CA LEU A 429 -16.27 -26.26 6.20
C LEU A 429 -17.27 -27.11 7.01
N TYR A 430 -16.74 -28.03 7.82
CA TYR A 430 -17.56 -28.93 8.62
C TYR A 430 -18.18 -28.24 9.83
N GLU A 431 -17.51 -27.22 10.38
CA GLU A 431 -18.08 -26.33 11.40
C GLU A 431 -19.27 -25.55 10.82
N ALA A 432 -19.13 -24.97 9.63
CA ALA A 432 -20.21 -24.26 8.96
C ALA A 432 -21.42 -25.16 8.62
N LEU A 433 -21.20 -26.47 8.50
CA LEU A 433 -22.25 -27.49 8.32
C LEU A 433 -22.84 -28.01 9.65
N GLY A 434 -22.35 -27.57 10.81
CA GLY A 434 -22.76 -28.08 12.13
C GLY A 434 -22.26 -29.50 12.43
N LEU A 435 -21.33 -30.04 11.65
CA LEU A 435 -20.82 -31.42 11.75
C LEU A 435 -19.64 -31.51 12.72
N THR A 436 -19.91 -31.22 14.00
CA THR A 436 -18.88 -31.05 15.06
C THR A 436 -17.88 -32.21 15.16
N GLN A 437 -18.33 -33.46 15.07
CA GLN A 437 -17.41 -34.61 15.13
C GLN A 437 -16.46 -34.67 13.93
N LEU A 438 -16.96 -34.32 12.73
CA LEU A 438 -16.17 -34.35 11.50
C LEU A 438 -15.20 -33.16 11.43
N ALA A 439 -15.63 -31.99 11.92
CA ALA A 439 -14.75 -30.85 12.15
C ALA A 439 -13.58 -31.22 13.09
N GLY A 440 -13.88 -31.89 14.22
CA GLY A 440 -12.86 -32.38 15.15
C GLY A 440 -11.87 -33.37 14.52
N LYS A 441 -12.34 -34.25 13.61
CA LYS A 441 -11.45 -35.13 12.83
C LYS A 441 -10.56 -34.32 11.89
N ASN A 442 -11.10 -33.31 11.21
CA ASN A 442 -10.33 -32.46 10.29
C ASN A 442 -9.28 -31.63 11.04
N HIS A 443 -9.58 -31.10 12.23
CA HIS A 443 -8.58 -30.44 13.09
C HIS A 443 -7.43 -31.38 13.45
N LYS A 444 -7.73 -32.64 13.77
CA LYS A 444 -6.69 -33.66 14.02
C LYS A 444 -5.85 -33.93 12.76
N SER A 445 -6.50 -34.12 11.60
CA SER A 445 -5.82 -34.32 10.32
C SER A 445 -4.92 -33.14 9.96
N TRP A 446 -5.39 -31.90 10.18
CA TRP A 446 -4.60 -30.70 9.99
C TRP A 446 -3.30 -30.74 10.80
N GLY A 447 -3.40 -31.00 12.11
CA GLY A 447 -2.22 -31.10 12.97
C GLY A 447 -1.30 -32.29 12.61
N VAL A 448 -1.82 -33.37 12.04
CA VAL A 448 -1.01 -34.49 11.53
C VAL A 448 -0.23 -34.09 10.29
N ILE A 449 -0.89 -33.46 9.30
CA ILE A 449 -0.21 -33.01 8.07
C ILE A 449 0.86 -31.98 8.42
N GLU A 450 0.52 -31.01 9.27
CA GLU A 450 1.44 -29.98 9.74
C GLU A 450 2.66 -30.58 10.46
N ARG A 451 2.47 -31.49 11.43
CA ARG A 451 3.60 -32.17 12.11
C ARG A 451 4.41 -33.07 11.18
N GLY A 452 3.76 -33.74 10.23
CA GLY A 452 4.44 -34.54 9.21
C GLY A 452 5.41 -33.70 8.39
N THR A 453 5.00 -32.49 7.99
CA THR A 453 5.92 -31.52 7.36
C THR A 453 7.02 -31.02 8.29
N LEU A 454 6.76 -30.84 9.59
CA LEU A 454 7.75 -30.37 10.58
C LEU A 454 8.85 -31.41 10.86
N LEU A 455 8.50 -32.69 10.94
CA LEU A 455 9.44 -33.77 11.25
C LEU A 455 10.35 -34.09 10.06
N SER A 456 9.82 -34.10 8.84
CA SER A 456 10.64 -34.27 7.62
C SER A 456 11.59 -33.10 7.37
N ALA A 457 11.24 -31.88 7.78
CA ALA A 457 12.13 -30.73 7.72
C ALA A 457 13.27 -30.75 8.76
N ARG A 458 13.12 -31.51 9.86
CA ARG A 458 14.14 -31.67 10.92
C ARG A 458 15.00 -32.93 10.76
N ALA A 459 14.49 -33.98 10.10
CA ALA A 459 15.20 -35.25 9.90
C ALA A 459 16.22 -35.23 8.74
N GLY A 460 16.24 -34.16 7.93
CA GLY A 460 17.26 -33.89 6.91
C GLY A 460 18.32 -32.86 7.33
N GLY A 461 18.49 -32.62 8.63
CA GLY A 461 19.49 -31.71 9.21
C GLY A 461 20.82 -32.37 9.48
#